data_AF-A0A1D8RDP9-F1
#
_entry.id   AF-A0A1D8RDP9-F1
#
_cell.length_a   1.000
_cell.length_b   1.000
_cell.length_c   1.000
_cell.angle_alpha   90.00
_cell.angle_beta   90.00
_cell.angle_gamma   90.00
#
_symmetry.space_group_name_H-M   'P 1'
#
loop_
_entity.id
_entity.type
_entity.pdbx_description
1 polymer ?
#
loop_
_entity_poly.entity_id
_entity_poly.type
_entity_poly.pdbx_seq_one_letter_code
_entity_poly.pdbx_strand_id
1 'polypeptide(L)'
;MSFPKFSELKEIDITKIDDQIIKAKKELLFLRIQKANFSRFSPHLLTHTKHQLSQLLTLRRSLYAKKFNAQRLKKKIKKKN
;
A
#
# COMPACT_ATOMS: atom_id res chain seq x y z
N MET A 1 11.53 -7.24 12.90
CA MET A 1 10.22 -7.23 13.60
C MET A 1 9.16 -7.77 12.66
N SER A 2 8.27 -8.62 13.18
CA SER A 2 7.26 -9.37 12.41
C SER A 2 6.54 -8.47 11.42
N PHE A 3 6.73 -8.77 10.14
CA PHE A 3 6.05 -8.07 9.07
C PHE A 3 4.57 -8.47 9.12
N PRO A 4 3.61 -7.53 9.20
CA PRO A 4 2.18 -7.88 9.24
C PRO A 4 1.87 -8.71 8.01
N LYS A 5 1.27 -9.89 8.21
CA LYS A 5 1.01 -10.80 7.10
C LYS A 5 0.09 -10.08 6.12
N PHE A 6 0.32 -10.26 4.81
CA PHE A 6 -0.50 -9.65 3.76
C PHE A 6 -2.01 -9.90 3.96
N SER A 7 -2.36 -11.00 4.65
CA SER A 7 -3.71 -11.33 5.09
C SER A 7 -4.35 -10.27 6.00
N GLU A 8 -3.59 -9.66 6.92
CA GLU A 8 -4.07 -8.60 7.83
C GLU A 8 -4.36 -7.29 7.07
N LEU A 9 -3.70 -7.08 5.93
CA LEU A 9 -3.90 -5.89 5.10
C LEU A 9 -5.19 -5.94 4.27
N LYS A 10 -5.79 -7.14 4.07
CA LYS A 10 -7.01 -7.31 3.24
C LYS A 10 -8.28 -6.76 3.90
N GLU A 11 -8.31 -6.62 5.21
CA GLU A 11 -9.47 -6.14 5.97
C GLU A 11 -9.51 -4.60 6.10
N ILE A 12 -8.51 -3.91 5.57
CA ILE A 12 -8.36 -2.47 5.72
C ILE A 12 -9.24 -1.73 4.69
N ASP A 13 -9.96 -0.71 5.16
CA ASP A 13 -10.75 0.20 4.33
C ASP A 13 -9.84 1.08 3.43
N ILE A 14 -10.37 1.55 2.30
CA ILE A 14 -9.63 2.29 1.26
C ILE A 14 -8.98 3.56 1.82
N THR A 15 -9.70 4.27 2.67
CA THR A 15 -9.23 5.49 3.34
C THR A 15 -8.00 5.22 4.22
N LYS A 16 -8.06 4.17 5.04
CA LYS A 16 -6.96 3.73 5.90
C LYS A 16 -5.74 3.27 5.10
N ILE A 17 -5.93 2.69 3.91
CA ILE A 17 -4.83 2.32 3.01
C ILE A 17 -4.07 3.56 2.53
N ASP A 18 -4.79 4.61 2.11
CA ASP A 18 -4.16 5.85 1.66
C ASP A 18 -3.41 6.56 2.80
N ASP A 19 -3.96 6.57 4.01
CA ASP A 19 -3.27 7.11 5.20
C ASP A 19 -1.97 6.34 5.51
N GLN A 20 -2.01 5.01 5.43
CA GLN A 20 -0.83 4.17 5.63
C GLN A 20 0.22 4.38 4.52
N ILE A 21 -0.19 4.62 3.28
CA ILE A 21 0.73 4.97 2.18
C ILE A 21 1.44 6.29 2.49
N ILE A 22 0.72 7.30 2.96
CA ILE A 22 1.31 8.60 3.33
C ILE A 22 2.30 8.42 4.48
N LYS A 23 1.95 7.65 5.51
CA LYS A 23 2.83 7.33 6.64
C LYS A 23 4.11 6.62 6.18
N ALA A 24 3.99 5.56 5.38
CA ALA A 24 5.13 4.80 4.87
C ALA A 24 6.07 5.65 3.99
N LYS A 25 5.52 6.58 3.19
CA LYS A 25 6.33 7.52 2.40
C LYS A 25 7.12 8.49 3.29
N LYS A 26 6.51 9.01 4.35
CA LYS A 26 7.18 9.90 5.33
C LYS A 26 8.29 9.15 6.06
N GLU A 27 8.02 7.93 6.53
CA GLU A 27 9.03 7.07 7.16
C GLU A 27 10.19 6.77 6.22
N LEU A 28 9.91 6.45 4.94
CA LEU A 28 10.95 6.21 3.95
C LEU A 28 11.83 7.45 3.69
N LEU A 29 11.23 8.64 3.68
CA LEU A 29 11.97 9.90 3.56
C LEU A 29 12.89 10.11 4.77
N PHE A 30 12.37 9.93 5.98
CA PHE A 30 13.14 10.05 7.21
C PHE A 30 14.32 9.06 7.25
N LEU A 31 14.11 7.81 6.84
CA LEU A 31 15.17 6.80 6.75
C LEU A 31 16.24 7.17 5.71
N ARG A 32 15.88 7.83 4.61
CA ARG A 32 16.85 8.31 3.61
C ARG A 32 17.69 9.48 4.14
N ILE A 33 17.07 10.40 4.86
CA ILE A 33 17.77 11.51 5.54
C ILE A 33 18.73 10.94 6.58
N GLN A 34 18.28 9.97 7.39
CA GLN A 34 19.16 9.30 8.36
C GLN A 34 20.33 8.57 7.70
N LYS A 35 20.10 7.88 6.58
CA LYS A 35 21.17 7.22 5.81
C LYS A 35 22.22 8.23 5.33
N ALA A 36 21.81 9.44 4.98
CA ALA A 36 22.73 10.50 4.55
C ALA A 36 23.50 11.12 5.72
N ASN A 37 22.85 11.30 6.87
CA ASN A 37 23.38 12.09 8.00
C ASN A 37 24.11 11.26 9.08
N PHE A 38 23.81 9.97 9.24
CA PHE A 38 24.31 9.16 10.37
C PHE A 38 25.01 7.87 9.92
N SER A 39 26.11 7.54 10.62
CA SER A 39 26.83 6.26 10.43
C SER A 39 26.04 5.05 10.96
N ARG A 40 25.19 5.25 11.99
CA ARG A 40 24.32 4.20 12.56
C ARG A 40 22.94 4.24 11.93
N PHE A 41 22.83 3.68 10.72
CA PHE A 41 21.57 3.48 10.00
C PHE A 41 21.26 1.98 9.93
N SER A 42 19.98 1.61 10.07
CA SER A 42 19.50 0.23 9.98
C SER A 42 18.97 -0.07 8.57
N PRO A 43 19.72 -0.76 7.69
CA PRO A 43 19.32 -0.99 6.30
C PRO A 43 18.01 -1.78 6.17
N HIS A 44 17.80 -2.72 7.09
CA HIS A 44 16.60 -3.56 7.16
C HIS A 44 15.32 -2.74 7.27
N LEU A 45 15.32 -1.61 7.99
CA LEU A 45 14.13 -0.75 8.10
C LEU A 45 13.76 -0.13 6.75
N LEU A 46 14.75 0.21 5.93
CA LEU A 46 14.52 0.78 4.61
C LEU A 46 14.02 -0.26 3.61
N THR A 47 14.51 -1.51 3.68
CA THR A 47 13.95 -2.61 2.88
C THR A 47 12.53 -2.96 3.32
N HIS A 48 12.25 -3.03 4.62
CA HIS A 48 10.92 -3.32 5.13
C HIS A 48 9.89 -2.24 4.77
N THR A 49 10.22 -0.95 4.97
CA THR A 49 9.30 0.16 4.63
C THR A 49 9.02 0.23 3.13
N LYS A 50 10.02 -0.05 2.26
CA LYS A 50 9.80 -0.19 0.82
C LYS A 50 8.85 -1.34 0.49
N HIS A 51 9.05 -2.49 1.11
CA HIS A 51 8.20 -3.66 0.89
C HIS A 51 6.77 -3.42 1.35
N GLN A 52 6.59 -2.79 2.52
CA GLN A 52 5.27 -2.39 3.01
C GLN A 52 4.58 -1.43 2.04
N LEU A 53 5.29 -0.42 1.53
CA LEU A 53 4.75 0.53 0.56
C LEU A 53 4.31 -0.17 -0.73
N SER A 54 5.09 -1.12 -1.26
CA SER A 54 4.73 -1.83 -2.49
C SER A 54 3.49 -2.73 -2.31
N GLN A 55 3.34 -3.35 -1.14
CA GLN A 55 2.15 -4.13 -0.81
C GLN A 55 0.90 -3.25 -0.72
N LEU A 56 0.98 -2.10 -0.03
CA LEU A 56 -0.13 -1.15 0.07
C LEU A 56 -0.57 -0.64 -1.31
N LEU A 57 0.39 -0.31 -2.19
CA LEU A 57 0.10 0.13 -3.56
C LEU A 57 -0.54 -0.98 -4.40
N THR A 58 -0.07 -2.21 -4.27
CA THR A 58 -0.64 -3.39 -4.94
C THR A 58 -2.08 -3.62 -4.50
N LEU A 59 -2.32 -3.57 -3.19
CA LEU A 59 -3.65 -3.76 -2.62
C LEU A 59 -4.60 -2.66 -3.11
N ARG A 60 -4.18 -1.40 -3.05
CA ARG A 60 -4.95 -0.26 -3.57
C ARG A 60 -5.31 -0.46 -5.04
N ARG A 61 -4.35 -0.86 -5.89
CA ARG A 61 -4.60 -1.13 -7.32
C ARG A 61 -5.61 -2.27 -7.51
N SER A 62 -5.52 -3.33 -6.72
CA SER A 62 -6.45 -4.47 -6.77
C SER A 62 -7.89 -4.04 -6.46
N LEU A 63 -8.08 -3.14 -5.49
CA LEU A 63 -9.40 -2.60 -5.12
C LEU A 63 -9.99 -1.74 -6.24
N TYR A 64 -9.19 -0.87 -6.86
CA TYR A 64 -9.64 -0.10 -8.02
C TYR A 64 -10.02 -0.99 -9.20
N ALA A 65 -9.24 -2.04 -9.48
CA ALA A 65 -9.56 -3.00 -10.54
C ALA A 65 -10.87 -3.74 -10.27
N LYS A 66 -11.12 -4.18 -9.02
CA LYS A 66 -12.41 -4.77 -8.61
C LYS A 66 -13.57 -3.81 -8.82
N LYS A 67 -13.45 -2.55 -8.40
CA LYS A 67 -14.48 -1.50 -8.61
C LYS A 67 -14.78 -1.30 -10.10
N PHE A 68 -13.75 -1.19 -10.93
CA PHE A 68 -13.90 -1.03 -12.38
C PHE A 68 -14.63 -2.22 -13.02
N ASN A 69 -14.22 -3.45 -12.67
CA ASN A 69 -14.86 -4.67 -13.18
C ASN A 69 -16.34 -4.76 -12.78
N ALA A 70 -16.67 -4.40 -11.53
CA ALA A 70 -18.07 -4.36 -11.06
C ALA A 70 -18.91 -3.33 -11.85
N GLN A 71 -18.37 -2.14 -12.12
CA GLN A 71 -19.05 -1.13 -12.94
C GLN A 71 -19.28 -1.63 -14.38
N ARG A 72 -18.29 -2.32 -14.96
CA ARG A 72 -18.41 -2.89 -16.31
C ARG A 72 -19.50 -3.97 -16.38
N LEU A 73 -19.59 -4.82 -15.37
CA LEU A 73 -20.65 -5.84 -15.25
C LEU A 73 -22.04 -5.19 -15.14
N LYS A 74 -22.21 -4.18 -14.27
CA LYS A 74 -23.47 -3.43 -14.15
C LYS A 74 -23.92 -2.81 -15.48
N LYS A 75 -22.97 -2.21 -16.23
CA LYS A 75 -23.25 -1.65 -17.57
C LYS A 75 -23.67 -2.72 -18.58
N LYS A 76 -23.05 -3.91 -18.55
CA LYS A 76 -23.43 -5.03 -19.42
C LYS A 76 -24.85 -5.52 -19.14
N ILE A 77 -25.20 -5.67 -17.85
CA ILE A 77 -26.56 -6.09 -17.43
C ILE A 77 -27.60 -5.06 -17.89
N LYS A 78 -27.35 -3.76 -17.66
CA LYS A 78 -28.26 -2.67 -18.07
C LYS A 78 -28.47 -2.58 -19.60
N LYS A 79 -27.51 -3.03 -20.42
CA LYS A 79 -27.64 -3.05 -21.88
C LYS A 79 -28.37 -4.27 -22.43
N LYS A 80 -28.54 -5.32 -21.60
CA LYS A 80 -29.17 -6.59 -22.00
C LYS A 80 -30.69 -6.60 -21.72
N ASN A 81 -31.13 -5.73 -20.81
CA ASN A 81 -32.54 -5.42 -20.54
C ASN A 81 -32.95 -4.20 -21.37
#